data_AF-A0AA35R5M5-F1
#
_entry.id   AF-A0AA35R5M5-F1
#
_cell.length_a   1.000
_cell.length_b   1.000
_cell.length_c   1.000
_cell.angle_alpha   90.00
_cell.angle_beta   90.00
_cell.angle_gamma   90.00
#
_symmetry.space_group_name_H-M   'P 1'
#
loop_
_entity.id
_entity.type
_entity.pdbx_description
1 polymer ?
#
loop_
_entity_poly.entity_id
_entity_poly.type
_entity_poly.pdbx_seq_one_letter_code
_entity_poly.pdbx_strand_id
1 'polypeptide(L)'
;MPVKKQDVHRALQLLEEYRRNLTDADSEELREALTKAIVAIRSRLFQALLDIHDFYSYTLESNAKTTETKTEETLHLAEKWENHPPPVPAETAQLAAKSLDARVNSNTASNVQVKF
;
A
#
# COMPACT_ATOMS: atom_id res chain seq x y z
N MET A 1 -7.26 15.23 -3.43
CA MET A 1 -7.30 15.49 -1.98
C MET A 1 -6.00 14.93 -1.40
N PRO A 2 -5.08 15.74 -0.82
CA PRO A 2 -3.76 15.26 -0.43
C PRO A 2 -3.83 14.51 0.91
N VAL A 3 -3.43 13.24 0.88
CA VAL A 3 -3.35 12.37 2.06
C VAL A 3 -2.29 12.93 2.99
N LYS A 4 -2.64 13.27 4.24
CA LYS A 4 -1.71 13.91 5.18
C LYS A 4 -0.84 12.82 5.81
N LYS A 5 0.45 13.09 6.06
CA LYS A 5 1.42 12.14 6.67
C LYS A 5 0.89 11.40 7.92
N GLN A 6 -0.05 12.01 8.65
CA GLN A 6 -0.70 11.41 9.82
C GLN A 6 -1.55 10.19 9.48
N ASP A 7 -2.07 10.09 8.26
CA ASP A 7 -3.00 9.03 7.87
C ASP A 7 -2.29 7.68 7.66
N VAL A 8 -1.05 7.69 7.16
CA VAL A 8 -0.26 6.46 6.88
C VAL A 8 0.21 5.79 8.18
N HIS A 9 0.78 6.56 9.10
CA HIS A 9 1.20 6.03 10.40
C HIS A 9 0.00 5.54 11.21
N ARG A 10 -1.11 6.28 11.19
CA ARG A 10 -2.35 5.87 11.84
C ARG A 10 -2.92 4.59 11.22
N ALA A 11 -2.87 4.43 9.90
CA ALA A 11 -3.33 3.21 9.23
C ALA A 11 -2.50 1.98 9.62
N LEU A 12 -1.17 2.10 9.68
CA LEU A 12 -0.29 1.02 10.16
C LEU A 12 -0.56 0.67 11.64
N GLN A 13 -0.73 1.69 12.48
CA GLN A 13 -1.05 1.50 13.89
C GLN A 13 -2.38 0.74 14.07
N LEU A 14 -3.42 1.09 13.31
CA LEU A 14 -4.71 0.38 13.34
C LEU A 14 -4.57 -1.10 12.93
N LEU A 15 -3.77 -1.41 11.91
CA LEU A 15 -3.47 -2.79 11.50
C LEU A 15 -2.77 -3.57 12.62
N GLU A 16 -1.84 -2.93 13.32
CA GLU A 16 -1.10 -3.53 14.43
C GLU A 16 -1.97 -3.74 15.68
N GLU A 17 -2.82 -2.78 15.99
CA GLU A 17 -3.81 -2.86 17.07
C GLU A 17 -4.82 -3.97 16.79
N TYR A 18 -5.34 -4.05 15.56
CA TYR A 18 -6.24 -5.14 15.16
C TYR A 18 -5.56 -6.50 15.30
N ARG A 19 -4.32 -6.64 14.80
CA ARG A 19 -3.53 -7.86 14.97
C ARG A 19 -3.33 -8.24 16.43
N ARG A 20 -3.08 -7.27 17.32
CA ARG A 20 -2.87 -7.48 18.76
C ARG A 20 -4.13 -7.91 19.49
N ASN A 21 -5.29 -7.45 19.04
CA ASN A 21 -6.58 -7.73 19.66
C ASN A 21 -7.23 -9.02 19.15
N LEU A 22 -6.65 -9.69 18.15
CA LEU A 22 -7.06 -11.04 17.74
C LEU A 22 -6.83 -12.01 18.90
N THR A 23 -7.90 -12.67 19.35
CA THR A 23 -7.81 -13.72 20.37
C THR A 23 -7.37 -15.03 19.73
N ASP A 24 -6.82 -15.97 20.52
CA ASP A 24 -6.36 -17.29 20.00
C ASP A 24 -7.49 -18.08 19.29
N ALA A 25 -8.75 -17.72 19.52
CA ALA A 25 -9.92 -18.31 18.86
C ALA A 25 -10.17 -17.79 17.42
N ASP A 26 -9.62 -16.62 17.07
CA ASP A 26 -9.93 -15.89 15.81
C ASP A 26 -9.05 -16.31 14.61
N SER A 27 -8.15 -17.29 14.79
CA SER A 27 -7.20 -17.92 13.84
C SER A 27 -5.77 -17.32 13.78
N GLU A 28 -4.77 -18.17 14.08
CA GLU A 28 -3.33 -17.90 13.91
C GLU A 28 -2.98 -17.47 12.48
N GLU A 29 -3.66 -18.03 11.47
CA GLU A 29 -3.43 -17.77 10.06
C GLU A 29 -3.66 -16.29 9.69
N LEU A 30 -4.73 -15.67 10.22
CA LEU A 30 -5.00 -14.25 10.00
C LEU A 30 -3.94 -13.35 10.67
N ARG A 31 -3.48 -13.73 11.87
CA ARG A 31 -2.42 -13.02 12.60
C ARG A 31 -1.09 -13.07 11.84
N GLU A 32 -0.77 -14.22 11.24
CA GLU A 32 0.41 -14.40 10.41
C GLU A 32 0.30 -13.59 9.10
N ALA A 33 -0.85 -13.65 8.42
CA ALA A 33 -1.11 -12.89 7.20
C ALA A 33 -0.98 -11.37 7.44
N LEU A 34 -1.57 -10.85 8.53
CA LEU A 34 -1.45 -9.44 8.91
C LEU A 34 0.00 -9.07 9.23
N THR A 35 0.76 -9.93 9.90
CA THR A 35 2.18 -9.68 10.20
C THR A 35 2.99 -9.55 8.92
N LYS A 36 2.81 -10.46 7.96
CA LYS A 36 3.46 -10.41 6.65
C LYS A 36 3.10 -9.12 5.91
N ALA A 37 1.82 -8.76 5.87
CA ALA A 37 1.36 -7.53 5.23
C ALA A 37 2.00 -6.27 5.86
N ILE A 38 2.01 -6.15 7.19
CA ILE A 38 2.60 -5.01 7.91
C ILE A 38 4.09 -4.88 7.63
N VAL A 39 4.85 -5.99 7.72
CA VAL A 39 6.29 -5.99 7.43
C VAL A 39 6.53 -5.54 5.99
N ALA A 40 5.78 -6.10 5.05
CA ALA A 40 5.94 -5.80 3.64
C ALA A 40 5.59 -4.34 3.31
N ILE A 41 4.57 -3.76 3.95
CA ILE A 41 4.26 -2.31 3.84
C ILE A 41 5.43 -1.46 4.35
N ARG A 42 6.01 -1.78 5.50
CA ARG A 42 7.13 -1.02 6.09
C ARG A 42 8.38 -1.08 5.25
N SER A 43 8.77 -2.26 4.77
CA SER A 43 9.93 -2.42 3.90
C SER A 43 9.79 -1.60 2.63
N ARG A 44 8.60 -1.57 2.03
CA ARG A 44 8.33 -0.82 0.79
C ARG A 44 8.30 0.69 1.03
N LEU A 45 7.72 1.15 2.14
CA LEU A 45 7.78 2.56 2.55
C LEU A 45 9.24 3.00 2.70
N PHE A 46 10.07 2.16 3.32
CA PHE A 46 11.49 2.45 3.49
C PHE A 46 12.21 2.51 2.14
N GLN A 47 11.95 1.58 1.22
CA GLN A 47 12.52 1.61 -0.13
C GLN A 47 12.13 2.89 -0.89
N ALA A 48 10.85 3.28 -0.87
CA ALA A 48 10.42 4.52 -1.52
C ALA A 48 11.10 5.76 -0.91
N LEU A 49 11.36 5.76 0.39
CA LEU A 49 12.10 6.83 1.06
C LEU A 49 13.60 6.83 0.69
N LEU A 50 14.21 5.65 0.56
CA LEU A 50 15.59 5.53 0.08
C LEU A 50 15.72 6.04 -1.36
N ASP A 51 14.80 5.69 -2.25
CA ASP A 51 14.80 6.15 -3.64
C ASP A 51 14.76 7.70 -3.73
N ILE A 52 13.98 8.35 -2.86
CA ILE A 52 13.96 9.84 -2.76
C ILE A 52 15.30 10.37 -2.26
N HIS A 53 15.85 9.74 -1.22
CA HIS A 53 17.12 10.17 -0.63
C HIS A 53 18.26 10.06 -1.64
N ASP A 54 18.35 8.92 -2.33
CA ASP A 54 19.35 8.68 -3.36
C ASP A 54 19.20 9.68 -4.51
N PHE A 55 17.98 9.92 -4.99
CA PHE A 55 17.72 10.96 -5.98
C PHE A 55 18.19 12.34 -5.51
N TYR A 56 17.88 12.72 -4.27
CA TYR A 56 18.30 14.00 -3.72
C TYR A 56 19.84 14.12 -3.73
N SER A 57 20.55 13.11 -3.24
CA SER A 57 22.02 13.12 -3.17
C SER A 57 22.69 13.04 -4.55
N TYR A 58 22.19 12.22 -5.48
CA TYR A 58 22.81 12.02 -6.80
C TYR A 58 22.43 13.08 -7.84
N THR A 59 21.23 13.67 -7.73
CA THR A 59 20.71 14.64 -8.69
C THR A 59 20.73 16.05 -8.12
N LEU A 60 20.04 16.29 -7.01
CA LEU A 60 19.80 17.65 -6.54
C LEU A 60 21.02 18.26 -5.84
N GLU A 61 21.77 17.45 -5.08
CA GLU A 61 22.96 17.86 -4.34
C GLU A 61 24.24 17.91 -5.21
N SER A 62 24.17 17.41 -6.45
CA SER A 62 25.32 17.45 -7.37
C SER A 62 25.60 18.87 -7.88
N ASN A 63 26.82 19.37 -7.62
CA ASN A 63 27.31 20.65 -8.16
C ASN A 63 27.77 20.56 -9.62
N ALA A 64 27.91 19.34 -10.16
CA ALA A 64 28.31 19.12 -11.56
C ALA A 64 27.13 19.19 -12.54
N LYS A 65 25.89 19.12 -12.04
CA LYS A 65 24.67 19.14 -12.85
C LYS A 65 24.09 20.56 -12.93
N THR A 66 23.68 20.99 -14.13
CA THR A 66 22.98 22.26 -14.32
C THR A 66 21.55 22.16 -13.80
N THR A 67 20.90 23.30 -13.60
CA THR A 67 19.49 23.36 -13.21
C THR A 67 18.57 22.67 -14.23
N GLU A 68 18.92 22.76 -15.52
CA GLU A 68 18.17 22.12 -16.60
C GLU A 68 18.22 20.59 -16.50
N THR A 69 19.42 20.00 -16.37
CA THR A 69 19.58 18.55 -16.17
C THR A 69 18.87 18.07 -14.90
N LYS A 70 18.96 18.84 -13.80
CA LYS A 70 18.23 18.50 -12.56
C LYS A 70 16.72 18.50 -12.79
N THR A 71 16.21 19.44 -13.60
CA THR A 71 14.78 19.53 -13.91
C THR A 71 14.33 18.34 -14.75
N GLU A 72 15.08 17.98 -15.80
CA GLU A 72 14.79 16.81 -16.64
C GLU A 72 14.79 15.51 -15.83
N GLU A 73 15.81 15.29 -15.00
CA GLU A 73 15.89 14.09 -14.14
C GLU A 73 14.75 14.06 -13.10
N THR A 74 14.33 15.22 -12.59
CA THR A 74 13.18 15.32 -11.67
C THR A 74 11.87 14.94 -12.38
N LEU A 75 11.65 15.46 -13.59
CA LEU A 75 10.47 15.14 -14.39
C LEU A 75 10.41 13.66 -14.74
N HIS A 76 11.54 13.08 -15.13
CA HIS A 76 11.63 11.66 -15.44
C HIS A 76 11.37 10.78 -14.20
N LEU A 77 11.84 11.19 -13.01
CA LEU A 77 11.50 10.51 -11.76
C LEU A 77 9.99 10.57 -11.48
N ALA A 78 9.36 11.73 -11.69
CA ALA A 78 7.91 11.91 -11.50
C ALA A 78 7.12 11.03 -12.48
N GLU A 79 7.47 11.02 -13.76
CA GLU A 79 6.85 10.18 -14.79
C GLU A 79 7.03 8.69 -14.48
N LYS A 80 8.22 8.28 -14.03
CA LYS A 80 8.49 6.91 -13.60
C LYS A 80 7.54 6.50 -12.46
N TRP A 81 7.30 7.39 -11.50
CA TRP A 81 6.41 7.15 -10.37
C TRP A 81 4.93 7.27 -10.73
N GLU A 82 4.57 7.94 -11.81
CA GLU A 82 3.20 7.99 -12.29
C GLU A 82 2.83 6.70 -13.05
N ASN A 83 3.75 6.21 -13.90
CA ASN A 83 3.57 4.95 -14.66
C ASN A 83 3.80 3.71 -13.80
N HIS A 84 4.72 3.79 -12.85
CA HIS A 84 5.03 2.74 -11.88
C HIS A 84 5.00 3.35 -10.49
N PRO A 85 3.78 3.61 -9.95
CA PRO A 85 3.67 4.09 -8.59
C PRO A 85 4.45 3.18 -7.66
N PRO A 86 5.22 3.76 -6.71
CA PRO A 86 5.90 2.96 -5.71
C PRO A 86 4.88 1.99 -5.13
N PRO A 87 5.14 0.68 -5.17
CA PRO A 87 4.10 -0.34 -5.12
C PRO A 87 3.30 -0.21 -3.84
N VAL A 88 2.13 0.43 -3.94
CA VAL A 88 1.07 0.34 -2.95
C VAL A 88 0.72 -1.15 -2.89
N PRO A 89 0.59 -1.75 -1.70
CA PRO A 89 0.55 -3.20 -1.59
C PRO A 89 -0.54 -3.76 -2.50
N ALA A 90 -0.14 -4.43 -3.58
CA ALA A 90 -1.08 -5.11 -4.45
C ALA A 90 -1.89 -6.15 -3.65
N GLU A 91 -1.36 -6.61 -2.52
CA GLU A 91 -2.03 -7.51 -1.58
C GLU A 91 -3.24 -6.86 -0.89
N THR A 92 -3.23 -5.56 -0.57
CA THR A 92 -4.43 -4.87 -0.05
C THR A 92 -5.44 -4.56 -1.16
N ALA A 93 -4.97 -4.23 -2.36
CA ALA A 93 -5.85 -4.05 -3.51
C ALA A 93 -6.51 -5.37 -3.95
N GLN A 94 -5.77 -6.48 -3.91
CA GLN A 94 -6.26 -7.82 -4.25
C GLN A 94 -7.11 -8.43 -3.14
N LEU A 95 -6.83 -8.22 -1.84
CA LEU A 95 -7.75 -8.62 -0.77
C LEU A 95 -9.07 -7.84 -0.85
N ALA A 96 -9.03 -6.55 -1.18
CA ALA A 96 -10.24 -5.75 -1.40
C ALA A 96 -11.04 -6.22 -2.63
N ALA A 97 -10.36 -6.54 -3.74
CA ALA A 97 -11.00 -7.10 -4.93
C ALA A 97 -11.63 -8.48 -4.66
N LYS A 98 -10.87 -9.39 -4.02
CA LYS A 98 -11.36 -10.73 -3.64
C LYS A 98 -12.52 -10.67 -2.64
N SER A 99 -12.56 -9.67 -1.76
CA SER A 99 -13.66 -9.45 -0.82
C SER A 99 -14.95 -8.94 -1.51
N LEU A 100 -14.83 -8.18 -2.61
CA LEU A 100 -15.97 -7.81 -3.44
C LEU A 100 -16.54 -9.01 -4.19
N ASP A 101 -15.68 -9.86 -4.76
CA ASP A 101 -16.10 -11.06 -5.50
C ASP A 101 -16.79 -12.09 -4.58
N ALA A 102 -16.34 -12.22 -3.33
CA ALA A 102 -16.98 -13.09 -2.35
C ALA A 102 -18.38 -12.63 -1.92
N ARG A 103 -18.63 -11.30 -1.86
CA ARG A 103 -19.95 -10.72 -1.51
C ARG A 103 -20.97 -10.84 -2.65
N VAL A 104 -20.54 -10.98 -3.90
CA VAL A 104 -21.46 -11.17 -5.04
C VAL A 104 -21.99 -12.60 -5.10
N ASN A 105 -21.20 -13.60 -4.69
CA ASN A 105 -21.62 -15.00 -4.72
C ASN A 105 -22.60 -15.42 -3.60
N SER A 106 -22.65 -14.70 -2.46
CA SER A 106 -23.57 -15.02 -1.36
C SER A 106 -24.99 -14.49 -1.57
N ASN A 107 -25.17 -13.45 -2.39
CA ASN A 107 -26.48 -12.84 -2.65
C ASN A 107 -27.32 -13.59 -3.70
N THR A 108 -26.71 -14.47 -4.51
CA THR A 108 -27.42 -15.25 -5.54
C THR A 108 -28.01 -16.57 -5.00
N ALA A 109 -27.58 -17.03 -3.82
CA ALA A 109 -28.08 -18.27 -3.22
C ALA A 109 -29.35 -18.11 -2.37
N SER A 110 -29.75 -16.88 -2.01
CA SER A 110 -30.86 -16.65 -1.07
C SER A 110 -32.19 -16.24 -1.72
N ASN A 111 -32.34 -16.31 -3.06
CA ASN A 111 -33.57 -15.83 -3.73
C ASN A 111 -34.27 -16.86 -4.63
N VAL A 112 -34.34 -18.13 -4.20
CA VAL A 112 -35.20 -19.12 -4.85
C VAL A 112 -36.03 -19.87 -3.79
N GLN A 113 -37.24 -19.35 -3.57
CA GLN A 113 -38.51 -20.02 -3.19
C GLN A 113 -39.27 -19.30 -2.08
N VAL A 114 -40.12 -18.34 -2.48
CA VAL A 114 -41.46 -18.18 -1.89
C VAL A 114 -42.42 -17.83 -3.03
N LYS A 115 -43.25 -18.80 -3.44
CA LYS A 115 -44.53 -18.71 -4.20
C LYS A 115 -44.74 -20.05 -4.95
N PHE A 116 -45.84 -20.79 -4.85
CA PHE A 116 -47.19 -20.61 -4.29
C PHE A 116 -47.62 -21.91 -3.61
#